data_AF-A0A930W3V1-F1
#
_entry.id   AF-A0A930W3V1-F1
#
_cell.length_a   1.000
_cell.length_b   1.000
_cell.length_c   1.000
_cell.angle_alpha   90.00
_cell.angle_beta   90.00
_cell.angle_gamma   90.00
#
_symmetry.space_group_name_H-M   'P 1'
#
loop_
_entity.id
_entity.type
_entity.pdbx_description
1 polymer ?
#
loop_
_entity_poly.entity_id
_entity_poly.type
_entity_poly.pdbx_seq_one_letter_code
_entity_poly.pdbx_strand_id
1 'polypeptide(L)'
;MPKVVNFFDLIHLNERLAQQGLLSKIHLRDTCGKQTLWIELPSGEKADEREKIDGQELEKTKEQIEAFFAIKGMTVEFDLTGGKNFWIV
;
A
#
# COMPACT_ATOMS: atom_id res chain seq x y z
N MET A 1 17.60 15.28 0.58
CA MET A 1 17.61 14.26 -0.50
C MET A 1 16.22 13.67 -0.59
N PRO A 2 15.64 13.49 -1.79
CA PRO A 2 14.35 12.80 -1.92
C PRO A 2 14.50 11.38 -1.37
N LYS A 3 13.61 10.98 -0.46
CA LYS A 3 13.56 9.61 0.05
C LYS A 3 12.83 8.76 -0.99
N VAL A 4 13.57 7.89 -1.65
CA VAL A 4 13.05 7.01 -2.72
C VAL A 4 12.80 5.63 -2.11
N VAL A 5 11.61 5.08 -2.35
CA VAL A 5 11.30 3.68 -2.02
C VAL A 5 12.06 2.81 -3.01
N ASN A 6 12.98 2.00 -2.52
CA ASN A 6 13.70 1.08 -3.39
C ASN A 6 12.93 -0.24 -3.56
N PHE A 7 13.41 -1.10 -4.46
CA PHE A 7 12.75 -2.38 -4.75
C PHE A 7 12.71 -3.32 -3.53
N PHE A 8 13.74 -3.32 -2.68
CA PHE A 8 13.78 -4.13 -1.45
C PHE A 8 12.76 -3.67 -0.41
N ASP A 9 12.51 -2.36 -0.31
CA ASP A 9 11.47 -1.83 0.57
C ASP A 9 10.11 -2.40 0.19
N LEU A 10 9.85 -2.53 -1.11
CA LEU A 10 8.63 -3.09 -1.69
C LEU A 10 8.51 -4.60 -1.45
N ILE A 11 9.61 -5.35 -1.58
CA ILE A 11 9.65 -6.79 -1.25
C ILE A 11 9.33 -6.98 0.24
N HIS A 12 10.05 -6.32 1.13
CA HIS A 12 9.86 -6.49 2.57
C HIS A 12 8.48 -6.04 3.05
N LEU A 13 7.94 -4.97 2.47
CA LEU A 13 6.59 -4.52 2.78
C LEU A 13 5.56 -5.57 2.38
N ASN A 14 5.66 -6.14 1.18
CA ASN A 14 4.77 -7.20 0.73
C ASN A 14 4.90 -8.48 1.57
N GLU A 15 6.12 -8.89 1.93
CA GLU A 15 6.34 -10.01 2.85
C GLU A 15 5.69 -9.78 4.20
N ARG A 16 5.81 -8.56 4.75
CA ARG A 16 5.17 -8.18 6.01
C ARG A 16 3.64 -8.26 5.91
N LEU A 17 3.04 -7.75 4.83
CA LEU A 17 1.59 -7.84 4.63
C LEU A 17 1.12 -9.30 4.61
N ALA A 18 1.82 -10.16 3.87
CA ALA A 18 1.52 -11.59 3.81
C ALA A 18 1.65 -12.28 5.19
N GLN A 19 2.66 -11.93 5.99
CA GLN A 19 2.83 -12.45 7.36
C GLN A 19 1.71 -12.02 8.31
N GLN A 20 1.05 -10.90 8.05
CA GLN A 20 -0.13 -10.43 8.80
C GLN A 20 -1.44 -11.00 8.26
N GLY A 21 -1.38 -11.89 7.26
CA GLY A 21 -2.56 -12.48 6.62
C GLY A 21 -3.30 -11.53 5.67
N LEU A 22 -2.71 -10.38 5.33
CA LEU A 22 -3.27 -9.48 4.33
C LEU A 22 -2.93 -10.01 2.93
N LEU A 23 -3.94 -10.05 2.08
CA LEU A 23 -3.87 -10.50 0.69
C LEU A 23 -3.52 -9.35 -0.27
N SER A 24 -3.58 -8.11 0.22
CA SER A 24 -3.16 -6.93 -0.54
C SER A 24 -1.71 -7.00 -0.99
N LYS A 25 -1.43 -6.48 -2.18
CA LYS A 25 -0.08 -6.33 -2.71
C LYS A 25 0.23 -4.88 -3.02
N ILE A 26 1.48 -4.50 -2.82
CA ILE A 26 2.00 -3.17 -3.11
C ILE A 26 2.79 -3.25 -4.40
N HIS A 27 2.53 -2.30 -5.28
CA HIS A 27 3.18 -2.18 -6.58
C HIS A 27 3.84 -0.81 -6.71
N LEU A 28 4.99 -0.79 -7.38
CA LEU A 28 5.58 0.45 -7.85
C LEU A 28 4.83 0.91 -9.10
N ARG A 29 4.41 2.17 -9.12
CA ARG A 29 3.79 2.81 -10.27
C ARG A 29 4.67 3.96 -10.74
N ASP A 30 5.32 3.78 -11.87
CA ASP A 30 6.14 4.83 -12.44
C ASP A 30 5.24 5.93 -13.01
N THR A 31 5.40 7.14 -12.49
CA THR A 31 4.74 8.35 -12.98
C THR A 31 5.82 9.41 -13.12
N CYS A 32 5.89 10.02 -14.30
CA CYS A 32 6.91 11.02 -14.64
C CYS A 32 6.87 12.18 -13.63
N GLY A 33 7.78 12.19 -12.65
CA GLY A 33 7.85 13.19 -11.57
C GLY A 33 8.10 12.58 -10.19
N LYS A 34 7.05 12.11 -9.52
CA LYS A 34 7.12 11.54 -8.17
C LYS A 34 6.91 10.02 -8.23
N GLN A 35 7.62 9.30 -7.38
CA GLN A 35 7.41 7.87 -7.21
C GLN A 35 6.04 7.62 -6.57
N THR A 36 5.14 7.00 -7.32
CA THR A 36 3.81 6.60 -6.85
C THR A 36 3.82 5.09 -6.59
N LEU A 37 3.10 4.66 -5.56
CA LEU A 37 2.85 3.26 -5.27
C LEU A 37 1.35 3.01 -5.25
N TRP A 38 0.95 1.75 -5.46
CA TRP A 38 -0.46 1.36 -5.49
C TRP A 38 -0.71 0.06 -4.71
N ILE A 39 -1.83 0.03 -4.00
CA ILE A 39 -2.39 -1.12 -3.27
C ILE A 39 -3.33 -1.92 -4.20
N GLU A 40 -2.90 -3.11 -4.62
CA GLU A 40 -3.74 -4.11 -5.26
C GLU A 40 -4.49 -4.90 -4.18
N LEU A 41 -5.83 -4.85 -4.21
CA LEU A 41 -6.69 -5.66 -3.36
C LEU A 41 -6.99 -7.02 -4.04
N PRO A 42 -7.23 -8.09 -3.28
CA PRO A 42 -7.55 -9.41 -3.85
C PRO A 42 -8.77 -9.39 -4.78
N SER A 43 -8.68 -10.09 -5.91
CA SER A 43 -9.79 -10.27 -6.84
C SER A 43 -10.65 -11.50 -6.49
N GLY A 44 -11.83 -11.32 -5.89
CA GLY A 44 -12.85 -12.38 -5.70
C GLY A 44 -13.93 -12.44 -6.80
N GLU A 45 -14.97 -13.27 -6.63
CA GLU A 45 -16.03 -13.49 -7.65
C GLU A 45 -17.43 -12.93 -7.29
N LYS A 46 -17.65 -12.34 -6.10
CA LYS A 46 -18.98 -11.86 -5.66
C LYS A 46 -18.91 -10.43 -5.11
N ALA A 47 -19.88 -9.57 -5.47
CA ALA A 47 -19.76 -8.11 -5.34
C ALA A 47 -20.21 -7.52 -3.98
N ASP A 48 -21.29 -8.02 -3.38
CA ASP A 48 -21.98 -7.27 -2.29
C ASP A 48 -21.35 -7.43 -0.90
N GLU A 49 -20.82 -8.61 -0.54
CA GLU A 49 -20.09 -8.80 0.72
C GLU A 49 -18.66 -8.23 0.65
N ARG A 50 -18.24 -7.82 -0.54
CA ARG A 50 -16.85 -7.51 -0.87
C ARG A 50 -16.48 -6.07 -0.61
N GLU A 51 -17.38 -5.12 -0.81
CA GLU A 51 -17.07 -3.71 -0.51
C GLU A 51 -16.69 -3.50 0.96
N LYS A 52 -17.32 -4.25 1.88
CA LYS A 52 -16.98 -4.22 3.31
C LYS A 52 -15.63 -4.89 3.62
N ILE A 53 -15.37 -6.04 2.99
CA ILE A 53 -14.12 -6.80 3.18
C ILE A 53 -12.94 -6.04 2.56
N ASP A 54 -13.10 -5.55 1.33
CA ASP A 54 -12.11 -4.73 0.62
C ASP A 54 -11.83 -3.43 1.37
N GLY A 55 -12.85 -2.81 1.98
CA GLY A 55 -12.68 -1.64 2.84
C GLY A 55 -11.83 -1.93 4.08
N GLN A 56 -12.15 -3.01 4.81
CA GLN A 56 -11.39 -3.40 6.01
C GLN A 56 -9.95 -3.80 5.67
N GLU A 57 -9.76 -4.56 4.59
CA GLU A 57 -8.45 -4.98 4.11
C GLU A 57 -7.60 -3.76 3.71
N LEU A 58 -8.20 -2.81 3.00
CA LEU A 58 -7.56 -1.57 2.59
C LEU A 58 -7.11 -0.74 3.80
N GLU A 59 -7.96 -0.55 4.80
CA GLU A 59 -7.60 0.20 6.02
C GLU A 59 -6.44 -0.45 6.77
N LYS A 60 -6.49 -1.76 7.03
CA LYS A 60 -5.38 -2.49 7.67
C LYS A 60 -4.10 -2.43 6.85
N THR A 61 -4.21 -2.50 5.52
CA THR A 61 -3.07 -2.39 4.62
C THR A 61 -2.42 -1.00 4.74
N LYS A 62 -3.21 0.08 4.79
CA LYS A 62 -2.71 1.44 5.00
C LYS A 62 -1.97 1.59 6.32
N GLU A 63 -2.53 1.09 7.41
CA GLU A 63 -1.88 1.11 8.73
C GLU A 63 -0.51 0.41 8.70
N GLN A 64 -0.40 -0.73 8.01
CA GLN A 64 0.88 -1.44 7.89
C GLN A 64 1.88 -0.70 7.00
N ILE A 65 1.43 -0.04 5.93
CA ILE A 65 2.26 0.80 5.07
C ILE A 65 2.85 1.96 5.90
N GLU A 66 1.99 2.69 6.61
CA GLU A 66 2.41 3.80 7.47
C GLU A 66 3.41 3.33 8.54
N ALA A 67 3.10 2.26 9.26
CA ALA A 67 3.98 1.71 10.28
C ALA A 67 5.34 1.25 9.71
N PHE A 68 5.36 0.66 8.52
CA PHE A 68 6.60 0.22 7.87
C PHE A 68 7.51 1.40 7.51
N PHE A 69 6.95 2.46 6.92
CA PHE A 69 7.72 3.63 6.51
C PHE A 69 8.07 4.56 7.69
N ALA A 70 7.24 4.61 8.73
CA ALA A 70 7.53 5.36 9.96
C ALA A 70 8.80 4.87 10.67
N ILE A 71 9.07 3.55 10.67
CA ILE A 71 10.32 2.97 11.21
C ILE A 71 11.56 3.52 10.49
N LYS A 72 11.41 3.91 9.21
CA LYS A 72 12.46 4.51 8.38
C LYS A 72 12.45 6.04 8.44
N GLY A 73 11.65 6.63 9.33
CA GLY A 73 11.45 8.07 9.43
C GLY A 73 10.84 8.69 8.17
N MET A 74 10.06 7.92 7.42
CA MET A 74 9.35 8.35 6.22
C MET A 74 7.87 8.54 6.52
N THR A 75 7.27 9.56 5.91
CA THR A 75 5.83 9.82 6.01
C THR A 75 5.17 9.40 4.70
N VAL A 76 3.97 8.84 4.80
CA VAL A 76 3.18 8.35 3.67
C VAL A 76 1.95 9.24 3.52
N GLU A 77 1.60 9.57 2.29
CA GLU A 77 0.33 10.21 1.95
C GLU A 77 -0.42 9.33 0.94
N PHE A 78 -1.73 9.18 1.17
CA PHE A 78 -2.63 8.44 0.29
C PHE A 78 -3.44 9.40 -0.59
N ASP A 79 -3.86 8.92 -1.77
CA ASP A 79 -4.74 9.68 -2.63
C ASP A 79 -6.15 9.84 -2.03
N LEU A 80 -6.77 10.99 -2.32
CA LEU A 80 -8.13 11.29 -1.88
C LEU A 80 -9.19 10.46 -2.63
N THR A 81 -8.79 9.85 -3.75
CA THR A 81 -9.70 9.18 -4.70
C THR A 81 -9.62 7.65 -4.54
N GLY A 82 -10.10 7.16 -3.40
CA GLY A 82 -10.18 5.72 -3.10
C GLY A 82 -9.05 5.20 -2.21
N GLY A 83 -8.01 6.00 -1.94
CA GLY A 83 -6.93 5.68 -1.02
C GLY A 83 -6.10 4.46 -1.41
N LYS A 84 -6.07 4.11 -2.69
CA LYS A 84 -5.32 2.95 -3.20
C LYS A 84 -3.96 3.36 -3.75
N ASN A 85 -3.76 4.64 -4.08
CA ASN A 85 -2.45 5.15 -4.47
C ASN A 85 -1.82 5.89 -3.29
N PHE A 86 -0.50 5.87 -3.20
CA PHE A 86 0.24 6.60 -2.17
C PHE A 86 1.65 6.98 -2.61
N TRP A 87 2.27 7.88 -1.87
CA TRP A 87 3.63 8.32 -2.10
C TRP A 87 4.32 8.69 -0.79
N ILE A 88 5.65 8.70 -0.79
CA ILE A 88 6.45 9.20 0.33
C ILE A 88 6.58 10.72 0.25
N VAL A 89 6.48 11.41 1.38
CA VAL A 89 6.76 12.86 1.52
C VAL A 89 8.02 13.15 2.31
#